data_AF-A0A8C3KW37-F1
#
_entry.id   AF-A0A8C3KW37-F1
#
_cell.length_a   1.000
_cell.length_b   1.000
_cell.length_c   1.000
_cell.angle_alpha   90.00
_cell.angle_beta   90.00
_cell.angle_gamma   90.00
#
_symmetry.space_group_name_H-M   'P 1'
#
loop_
_entity.id
_entity.type
_entity.pdbx_description
1 polymer ?
#
loop_
_entity_poly.entity_id
_entity_poly.type
_entity_poly.pdbx_seq_one_letter_code
_entity_poly.pdbx_strand_id
1 'polypeptide(L)'
;KIWVFPQITTPTDPADPHYPPSTPPLTSLPPISSQPTLGAVTPSGSHLLQLLLHFRDPSAVLGGLRALSDTHLHSLALSPPGSHVWDSIMSSPSVPPRARRRLVRRLKGHFLSLACHRNGSRVLDAILASCSSPTRASIVSELGERPQKGPASLRDPFLPMERP
;
A
#
# COMPACT_ATOMS: atom_id res chain seq x y z
N LYS A 1 -37.97 -43.37 10.26
CA LYS A 1 -39.12 -43.02 11.13
C LYS A 1 -39.51 -41.59 10.81
N ILE A 2 -40.54 -41.47 9.97
CA ILE A 2 -41.04 -40.23 9.40
C ILE A 2 -41.92 -39.60 10.47
N TRP A 3 -41.55 -38.43 10.99
CA TRP A 3 -42.41 -37.65 11.87
C TRP A 3 -43.33 -36.81 10.99
N VAL A 4 -44.59 -37.26 10.91
CA VAL A 4 -45.73 -36.55 10.33
C VAL A 4 -46.12 -35.44 11.32
N PHE A 5 -46.13 -34.19 10.86
CA PHE A 5 -46.69 -33.08 11.63
C PHE A 5 -48.19 -32.89 11.30
N PRO A 6 -49.05 -32.65 12.31
CA PRO A 6 -50.48 -32.52 12.12
C PRO A 6 -50.86 -31.16 11.50
N GLN A 7 -51.87 -31.21 10.65
CA GLN A 7 -52.58 -30.07 10.07
C GLN A 7 -53.33 -29.32 11.18
N ILE A 8 -53.13 -28.01 11.29
CA ILE A 8 -53.97 -27.13 12.12
C ILE A 8 -54.66 -26.15 11.18
N THR A 9 -55.98 -26.26 11.17
CA THR A 9 -56.99 -25.49 10.45
C THR A 9 -57.03 -24.03 10.93
N THR A 10 -57.19 -23.13 9.98
CA THR A 10 -57.48 -21.69 10.14
C THR A 10 -58.84 -21.45 10.81
N PRO A 11 -58.97 -20.37 11.60
CA PRO A 11 -60.22 -19.62 11.68
C PRO A 11 -60.04 -18.21 11.10
N THR A 12 -60.85 -17.92 10.09
CA THR A 12 -61.13 -16.58 9.56
C THR A 12 -62.14 -15.90 10.48
N ASP A 13 -61.82 -14.71 10.99
CA ASP A 13 -62.80 -13.71 11.44
C ASP A 13 -62.16 -12.30 11.40
N PRO A 14 -62.92 -11.19 11.42
CA PRO A 14 -62.84 -10.17 10.39
C PRO A 14 -62.35 -8.80 10.90
N ALA A 15 -61.76 -8.03 9.99
CA ALA A 15 -61.64 -6.57 10.02
C ALA A 15 -61.17 -5.89 11.32
N ASP A 16 -59.86 -5.86 11.55
CA ASP A 16 -59.19 -4.83 12.37
C ASP A 16 -58.21 -4.03 11.50
N PRO A 17 -58.30 -2.68 11.45
CA PRO A 17 -57.46 -1.84 10.61
C PRO A 17 -56.24 -1.36 11.40
N HIS A 18 -55.35 -2.26 11.81
CA HIS A 18 -54.04 -1.86 12.32
C HIS A 18 -53.02 -2.95 12.04
N TYR A 19 -52.35 -2.83 10.89
CA TYR A 19 -51.03 -3.44 10.72
C TYR A 19 -49.99 -2.33 10.58
N PRO A 20 -48.78 -2.58 11.11
CA PRO A 20 -47.70 -2.63 10.14
C PRO A 20 -46.92 -3.96 10.19
N PRO A 21 -46.55 -4.52 9.02
CA PRO A 21 -45.45 -5.48 8.90
C PRO A 21 -44.17 -4.68 8.94
N SER A 22 -43.43 -4.77 10.04
CA SER A 22 -42.06 -4.29 10.03
C SER A 22 -41.13 -5.40 10.49
N THR A 23 -41.13 -6.52 9.77
CA THR A 23 -39.88 -7.26 9.59
C THR A 23 -38.95 -6.35 8.79
N PRO A 24 -37.81 -5.90 9.35
CA PRO A 24 -36.87 -5.13 8.56
C PRO A 24 -36.35 -6.05 7.43
N PRO A 25 -36.26 -5.56 6.19
CA PRO A 25 -35.64 -6.32 5.12
C PRO A 25 -34.16 -6.59 5.50
N LEU A 26 -33.66 -7.78 5.18
CA LEU A 26 -32.25 -8.20 5.30
C LEU A 26 -31.31 -7.42 4.35
N THR A 27 -31.53 -6.11 4.18
CA THR A 27 -30.92 -5.28 3.14
C THR A 27 -30.25 -4.07 3.76
N SER A 28 -29.33 -4.30 4.70
CA SER A 28 -28.32 -3.28 5.04
C SER A 28 -27.11 -3.90 5.73
N LEU A 29 -26.54 -4.98 5.17
CA LEU A 29 -25.11 -5.16 5.36
C LEU A 29 -24.43 -4.10 4.49
N PRO A 30 -23.55 -3.25 5.05
CA PRO A 30 -22.73 -2.39 4.21
C PRO A 30 -22.01 -3.30 3.21
N PRO A 31 -21.84 -2.88 1.94
CA PRO A 31 -20.96 -3.62 1.06
C PRO A 31 -19.62 -3.72 1.79
N ILE A 32 -19.12 -4.93 2.01
CA ILE A 32 -17.78 -5.18 2.53
C ILE A 32 -16.81 -4.81 1.41
N SER A 33 -16.79 -3.54 1.02
CA SER A 33 -15.74 -2.91 0.24
C SER A 33 -14.73 -2.34 1.22
N SER A 34 -14.24 -3.19 2.12
CA SER A 34 -13.05 -2.86 2.90
C SER A 34 -11.86 -2.95 1.95
N GLN A 35 -11.58 -1.85 1.25
CA GLN A 35 -10.26 -1.68 0.64
C GLN A 35 -9.25 -1.94 1.75
N PRO A 36 -8.24 -2.79 1.53
CA PRO A 36 -7.27 -3.11 2.57
C PRO A 36 -6.53 -1.83 2.94
N THR A 37 -6.86 -1.28 4.11
CA THR A 37 -6.19 -0.12 4.66
C THR A 37 -4.92 -0.59 5.34
N LEU A 38 -3.79 0.07 5.04
CA LEU A 38 -2.56 -0.22 5.74
C LEU A 38 -2.64 0.44 7.12
N GLY A 39 -2.87 -0.38 8.15
CA GLY A 39 -2.75 0.04 9.56
C GLY A 39 -1.31 0.37 9.94
N ALA A 40 -1.06 0.56 11.24
CA ALA A 40 0.30 0.76 11.73
C ALA A 40 1.20 -0.44 11.39
N VAL A 41 2.31 -0.18 10.68
CA VAL A 41 3.27 -1.22 10.30
C VAL A 41 4.10 -1.60 11.52
N THR A 42 3.88 -2.81 12.05
CA THR A 42 4.63 -3.30 13.21
C THR A 42 5.98 -3.90 12.79
N PRO A 43 7.04 -3.77 13.61
CA PRO A 43 8.33 -4.40 13.34
C PRO A 43 8.21 -5.91 13.14
N SER A 44 7.47 -6.60 14.01
CA SER A 44 7.27 -8.06 13.93
C SER A 44 6.54 -8.48 12.65
N GLY A 45 5.52 -7.72 12.23
CA GLY A 45 4.80 -7.96 10.98
C GLY A 45 5.71 -7.78 9.77
N SER A 46 6.55 -6.74 9.77
CA SER A 46 7.49 -6.52 8.68
C SER A 46 8.53 -7.63 8.58
N HIS A 47 9.06 -8.13 9.70
CA HIS A 47 10.05 -9.20 9.70
C HIS A 47 9.45 -10.52 9.19
N LEU A 48 8.21 -10.81 9.58
CA LEU A 48 7.47 -11.95 9.02
C LEU A 48 7.35 -11.83 7.49
N LEU A 49 6.97 -10.65 6.97
CA LEU A 49 6.90 -10.45 5.51
C LEU A 49 8.25 -10.63 4.83
N GLN A 50 9.35 -10.14 5.44
CA GLN A 50 10.70 -10.32 4.91
C GLN A 50 11.07 -11.80 4.81
N LEU A 51 10.78 -12.61 5.83
CA LEU A 51 10.99 -14.06 5.79
C LEU A 51 10.12 -14.73 4.73
N LEU A 52 8.84 -14.36 4.66
CA LEU A 52 7.90 -14.93 3.69
C LEU A 52 8.30 -14.66 2.24
N LEU A 53 8.88 -13.49 1.97
CA LEU A 53 9.38 -13.13 0.64
C LEU A 53 10.57 -13.98 0.19
N HIS A 54 11.29 -14.64 1.10
CA HIS A 54 12.41 -15.52 0.78
C HIS A 54 12.01 -17.00 0.66
N PHE A 55 10.77 -17.36 0.99
CA PHE A 55 10.28 -18.71 0.72
C PHE A 55 10.14 -18.99 -0.76
N ARG A 56 10.00 -20.28 -1.10
CA ARG A 56 9.93 -20.76 -2.48
C ARG A 56 8.75 -20.19 -3.27
N ASP A 57 7.65 -19.87 -2.59
CA ASP A 57 6.50 -19.20 -3.19
C ASP A 57 6.03 -17.97 -2.37
N PRO A 58 6.39 -16.74 -2.80
CA PRO A 58 5.93 -15.50 -2.18
C PRO A 58 4.60 -14.99 -2.78
N SER A 59 3.88 -15.79 -3.57
CA SER A 59 2.68 -15.36 -4.31
C SER A 59 1.60 -14.73 -3.43
N ALA A 60 1.35 -15.30 -2.24
CA ALA A 60 0.35 -14.79 -1.29
C ALA A 60 0.71 -13.38 -0.78
N VAL A 61 1.97 -13.17 -0.41
CA VAL A 61 2.47 -11.85 0.05
C VAL A 61 2.40 -10.83 -1.08
N LEU A 62 2.84 -11.21 -2.29
CA LEU A 62 2.78 -10.34 -3.46
C LEU A 62 1.33 -10.03 -3.86
N GLY A 63 0.40 -10.97 -3.66
CA GLY A 63 -1.04 -10.77 -3.82
C GLY A 63 -1.55 -9.69 -2.87
N GLY A 64 -1.21 -9.80 -1.58
CA GLY A 64 -1.56 -8.79 -0.57
C GLY A 64 -1.00 -7.40 -0.88
N LEU A 65 0.30 -7.32 -1.22
CA LEU A 65 0.95 -6.05 -1.59
C LEU A 65 0.34 -5.41 -2.84
N ARG A 66 -0.16 -6.23 -3.78
CA ARG A 66 -0.87 -5.75 -4.97
C ARG A 66 -2.29 -5.27 -4.66
N ALA A 67 -2.92 -5.78 -3.61
CA ALA A 67 -4.26 -5.39 -3.18
C ALA A 67 -4.26 -4.06 -2.42
N LEU A 68 -3.14 -3.67 -1.79
CA LEU A 68 -2.97 -2.34 -1.18
C LEU A 68 -3.18 -1.23 -2.22
N SER A 69 -3.65 -0.05 -1.81
CA SER A 69 -3.70 1.15 -2.65
C SER A 69 -2.29 1.72 -2.95
N ASP A 70 -2.18 2.59 -3.94
CA ASP A 70 -0.90 3.26 -4.30
C ASP A 70 -0.37 4.09 -3.13
N THR A 71 -1.28 4.79 -2.42
CA THR A 71 -0.95 5.58 -1.23
C THR A 71 -0.41 4.73 -0.10
N HIS A 72 -1.04 3.58 0.20
CA HIS A 72 -0.57 2.66 1.23
C HIS A 72 0.78 2.03 0.89
N LEU A 73 0.99 1.70 -0.38
CA LEU A 73 2.25 1.15 -0.88
C LEU A 73 3.39 2.20 -0.78
N HIS A 74 3.08 3.47 -1.03
CA HIS A 74 4.00 4.59 -0.77
C HIS A 74 4.26 4.78 0.73
N SER A 75 3.23 4.80 1.58
CA SER A 75 3.40 4.88 3.05
C SER A 75 4.24 3.74 3.61
N LEU A 76 4.11 2.53 3.06
CA LEU A 76 4.95 1.39 3.43
C LEU A 76 6.44 1.67 3.15
N ALA A 77 6.76 2.28 2.01
CA ALA A 77 8.13 2.64 1.65
C ALA A 77 8.74 3.73 2.55
N LEU A 78 7.91 4.63 3.07
CA LEU A 78 8.35 5.69 3.99
C LEU A 78 8.50 5.19 5.44
N SER A 79 7.76 4.14 5.82
CA SER A 79 7.83 3.60 7.19
C SER A 79 9.17 2.87 7.46
N PRO A 80 9.78 3.01 8.65
CA PRO A 80 11.02 2.28 8.99
C PRO A 80 10.90 0.74 8.88
N PRO A 81 9.86 0.08 9.41
CA PRO A 81 9.73 -1.36 9.24
C PRO A 81 9.34 -1.75 7.80
N GLY A 82 8.56 -0.92 7.10
CA GLY A 82 8.14 -1.20 5.72
C GLY A 82 9.25 -0.98 4.68
N SER A 83 10.22 -0.10 4.92
CA SER A 83 11.38 0.05 4.03
C SER A 83 12.19 -1.25 3.93
N HIS A 84 12.29 -2.01 5.02
CA HIS A 84 12.95 -3.33 4.99
C HIS A 84 12.15 -4.39 4.22
N VAL A 85 10.82 -4.27 4.19
CA VAL A 85 9.98 -5.10 3.31
C VAL A 85 10.31 -4.79 1.85
N TRP A 86 10.42 -3.51 1.48
CA TRP A 86 10.83 -3.11 0.14
C TRP A 86 12.21 -3.64 -0.25
N ASP A 87 13.19 -3.53 0.64
CA ASP A 87 14.52 -4.09 0.44
C ASP A 87 14.42 -5.60 0.13
N SER A 88 13.61 -6.34 0.89
CA SER A 88 13.40 -7.77 0.69
C SER A 88 12.68 -8.10 -0.62
N ILE A 89 11.73 -7.28 -1.06
CA ILE A 89 11.07 -7.45 -2.37
C ILE A 89 12.11 -7.27 -3.51
N MET A 90 13.04 -6.33 -3.36
CA MET A 90 14.06 -6.02 -4.36
C MET A 90 15.24 -7.01 -4.34
N SER A 91 15.58 -7.59 -3.20
CA SER A 91 16.71 -8.52 -3.06
C SER A 91 16.33 -10.00 -3.24
N SER A 92 15.14 -10.42 -2.78
CA SER A 92 14.80 -11.85 -2.69
C SER A 92 14.71 -12.53 -4.07
N PRO A 93 15.44 -13.63 -4.33
CA PRO A 93 15.42 -14.34 -5.60
C PRO A 93 14.05 -14.97 -5.92
N SER A 94 13.24 -15.23 -4.89
CA SER A 94 11.90 -15.82 -5.05
C SER A 94 10.89 -14.85 -5.65
N VAL A 95 11.15 -13.54 -5.62
CA VAL A 95 10.23 -12.53 -6.16
C VAL A 95 10.45 -12.37 -7.67
N PRO A 96 9.43 -12.64 -8.51
CA PRO A 96 9.59 -12.53 -9.95
C PRO A 96 9.89 -11.10 -10.40
N PRO A 97 10.78 -10.86 -11.39
CA PRO A 97 11.08 -9.53 -11.90
C PRO A 97 9.85 -8.78 -12.45
N ARG A 98 8.85 -9.52 -12.96
CA ARG A 98 7.55 -8.96 -13.39
C ARG A 98 6.77 -8.38 -12.22
N ALA A 99 6.79 -9.03 -11.05
CA ALA A 99 6.11 -8.55 -9.85
C ALA A 99 6.79 -7.29 -9.30
N ARG A 100 8.13 -7.28 -9.20
CA ARG A 100 8.91 -6.11 -8.79
C ARG A 100 8.58 -4.89 -9.65
N ARG A 101 8.65 -5.04 -10.98
CA ARG A 101 8.30 -3.96 -11.93
C ARG A 101 6.85 -3.49 -11.79
N ARG A 102 5.91 -4.35 -11.41
CA ARG A 102 4.51 -3.95 -11.19
C ARG A 102 4.36 -3.10 -9.95
N LEU A 103 5.04 -3.46 -8.85
CA LEU A 103 5.03 -2.69 -7.61
C LEU A 103 5.74 -1.34 -7.79
N VAL A 104 6.93 -1.32 -8.39
CA VAL A 104 7.70 -0.08 -8.63
C VAL A 104 6.94 0.91 -9.52
N ARG A 105 6.21 0.43 -10.53
CA ARG A 105 5.40 1.33 -11.39
C ARG A 105 4.32 2.09 -10.63
N ARG A 106 3.83 1.57 -9.50
CA ARG A 106 2.84 2.24 -8.65
C ARG A 106 3.44 3.36 -7.80
N LEU A 107 4.77 3.39 -7.67
CA LEU A 107 5.50 4.47 -7.00
C LEU A 107 5.85 5.63 -7.95
N LYS A 108 5.50 5.53 -9.24
CA LYS A 108 5.73 6.62 -10.20
C LYS A 108 5.01 7.89 -9.74
N GLY A 109 5.68 9.05 -9.84
CA GLY A 109 5.19 10.33 -9.33
C GLY A 109 5.48 10.57 -7.85
N HIS A 110 6.07 9.59 -7.15
CA HIS A 110 6.44 9.69 -5.73
C HIS A 110 7.95 9.47 -5.50
N PHE A 111 8.77 9.31 -6.55
CA PHE A 111 10.20 9.05 -6.42
C PHE A 111 10.94 10.25 -5.81
N LEU A 112 10.50 11.48 -6.09
CA LEU A 112 11.05 12.66 -5.43
C LEU A 112 10.76 12.66 -3.91
N SER A 113 9.53 12.30 -3.52
CA SER A 113 9.17 12.19 -2.11
C SER A 113 9.97 11.10 -1.39
N LEU A 114 10.22 9.97 -2.07
CA LEU A 114 11.08 8.91 -1.56
C LEU A 114 12.51 9.40 -1.37
N ALA A 115 13.09 10.07 -2.37
CA ALA A 115 14.46 10.57 -2.32
C ALA A 115 14.70 11.55 -1.16
N CYS A 116 13.71 12.39 -0.82
CA CYS A 116 13.81 13.36 0.27
C CYS A 116 13.50 12.78 1.66
N HIS A 117 13.06 11.52 1.76
CA HIS A 117 12.68 10.91 3.03
C HIS A 117 13.80 10.02 3.61
N ARG A 118 14.01 10.07 4.93
CA ARG A 118 15.06 9.30 5.64
C ARG A 118 15.09 7.81 5.30
N ASN A 119 13.93 7.16 5.26
CA ASN A 119 13.82 5.74 4.93
C ASN A 119 13.58 5.51 3.43
N GLY A 120 12.99 6.49 2.75
CA GLY A 120 12.58 6.36 1.36
C GLY A 120 13.77 6.41 0.40
N SER A 121 14.84 7.13 0.75
CA SER A 121 16.06 7.21 -0.07
C SER A 121 16.68 5.83 -0.26
N ARG A 122 16.78 5.04 0.82
CA ARG A 122 17.27 3.66 0.76
C ARG A 122 16.40 2.76 -0.11
N VAL A 123 15.08 2.90 0.00
CA VAL A 123 14.13 2.14 -0.86
C VAL A 123 14.33 2.52 -2.32
N LEU A 124 14.51 3.82 -2.61
CA LEU A 124 14.78 4.30 -3.96
C LEU A 124 16.10 3.74 -4.50
N ASP A 125 17.15 3.70 -3.69
CA ASP A 125 18.45 3.10 -4.06
C ASP A 125 18.31 1.61 -4.38
N ALA A 126 17.58 0.85 -3.56
CA ALA A 126 17.31 -0.58 -3.80
C ALA A 126 16.50 -0.81 -5.09
N ILE A 127 15.54 0.08 -5.38
CA ILE A 127 14.79 0.07 -6.64
C ILE A 127 15.74 0.37 -7.80
N LEU A 128 16.58 1.40 -7.70
CA LEU A 128 17.53 1.79 -8.74
C LEU A 128 18.55 0.67 -9.04
N ALA A 129 19.01 -0.05 -8.02
CA ALA A 129 19.92 -1.18 -8.15
C ALA A 129 19.29 -2.38 -8.90
N SER A 130 17.99 -2.61 -8.71
CA SER A 130 17.29 -3.79 -9.25
C SER A 130 16.44 -3.53 -10.51
N CYS A 131 16.21 -2.27 -10.87
CA CYS A 131 15.34 -1.91 -11.99
C CYS A 131 16.03 -1.94 -13.36
N SER A 132 15.22 -2.08 -14.41
CA SER A 132 15.66 -2.03 -15.81
C SER A 132 15.90 -0.59 -16.29
N SER A 133 16.75 -0.41 -17.29
CA SER A 133 17.07 0.89 -17.93
C SER A 133 15.87 1.84 -18.14
N PRO A 134 14.71 1.42 -18.69
CA PRO A 134 13.57 2.33 -18.87
C PRO A 134 12.96 2.83 -17.56
N THR A 135 12.93 1.99 -16.51
CA THR A 135 12.45 2.40 -15.19
C THR A 135 13.42 3.40 -14.56
N ARG A 136 14.73 3.16 -14.71
CA ARG A 136 15.76 4.08 -14.26
C ARG A 136 15.65 5.45 -14.93
N ALA A 137 15.45 5.48 -16.25
CA ALA A 137 15.23 6.73 -16.99
C ALA A 137 14.00 7.50 -16.48
N SER A 138 12.89 6.80 -16.19
CA SER A 138 11.71 7.45 -15.60
C SER A 138 11.98 8.03 -14.22
N ILE A 139 12.77 7.35 -13.38
CA ILE A 139 13.14 7.86 -12.05
C ILE A 139 14.03 9.09 -12.20
N VAL A 140 15.05 9.03 -13.06
CA VAL A 140 15.98 10.15 -13.30
C VAL A 140 15.25 11.37 -13.86
N SER A 141 14.30 11.19 -14.79
CA SER A 141 13.46 12.29 -15.30
C SER A 141 12.70 12.97 -14.17
N GLU A 142 12.02 12.19 -13.32
CA GLU A 142 11.23 12.72 -12.21
C GLU A 142 12.09 13.45 -11.16
N LEU A 143 13.31 12.97 -10.91
CA LEU A 143 14.26 13.62 -10.00
C LEU A 143 14.90 14.88 -10.61
N GLY A 144 15.11 14.88 -11.94
CA GLY A 144 15.69 16.00 -12.68
C GLY A 144 14.73 17.15 -12.91
N GLU A 145 13.42 16.91 -12.86
CA GLU A 145 12.36 17.91 -13.02
C GLU A 145 12.19 18.86 -11.81
N ARG A 146 13.09 18.84 -10.83
CA ARG A 146 13.05 19.80 -9.72
C ARG A 146 13.04 21.25 -10.24
N PRO A 147 11.99 22.05 -9.96
CA PRO A 147 12.15 23.49 -9.95
C PRO A 147 13.03 23.84 -8.76
N GLN A 148 14.07 24.63 -9.05
CA GLN A 148 14.97 25.25 -8.11
C GLN A 148 14.19 25.92 -6.97
N LYS A 149 13.97 25.24 -5.85
CA LYS A 149 13.58 25.92 -4.61
C LYS A 149 14.85 26.42 -3.94
N GLY A 150 15.42 27.47 -4.52
CA GLY A 150 16.38 28.31 -3.82
C GLY A 150 15.74 28.89 -2.56
N PRO A 151 16.55 29.05 -1.51
CA PRO A 151 16.94 30.39 -1.10
C PRO A 151 18.45 30.54 -1.35
N ALA A 152 18.95 31.61 -1.93
CA ALA A 152 19.13 32.87 -1.21
C ALA A 152 19.64 32.67 0.24
N SER A 153 20.62 31.78 0.49
CA SER A 153 21.50 31.84 1.67
C SER A 153 22.65 30.84 1.57
N LEU A 154 23.70 31.21 0.84
CA LEU A 154 25.06 30.89 1.25
C LEU A 154 25.92 32.06 0.77
N ARG A 155 25.97 33.12 1.57
CA ARG A 155 27.08 34.06 1.50
C ARG A 155 28.35 33.24 1.72
N ASP A 156 29.21 33.16 0.71
CA ASP A 156 30.57 32.64 0.86
C ASP A 156 31.28 33.37 2.00
N PRO A 157 31.74 32.68 3.08
CA PRO A 157 32.51 33.32 4.14
C PRO A 157 33.98 33.60 3.76
N PHE A 158 34.39 33.31 2.51
CA PHE A 158 35.78 33.36 2.07
C PHE A 158 36.03 34.39 0.95
N LEU A 159 35.54 35.61 1.13
CA LEU A 159 36.13 36.76 0.44
C LEU A 159 37.36 37.21 1.26
N PRO A 160 38.58 37.20 0.68
CA PRO A 160 39.74 37.76 1.35
C PRO A 160 39.53 39.28 1.48
N MET A 161 39.55 39.77 2.72
CA MET A 161 39.61 41.19 3.03
C MET A 161 40.99 41.71 2.60
N GLU A 162 41.11 42.20 1.38
CA GLU A 162 42.14 43.17 0.99
C GLU A 162 41.97 44.39 1.91
N ARG A 163 42.97 44.62 2.78
CA ARG A 163 43.08 45.85 3.58
C ARG A 163 44.09 46.79 2.92
N PRO A 164 43.79 48.11 2.83
CA PRO A 164 44.73 49.13 2.39
C PRO A 164 45.86 49.38 3.39
#